data_AF-D9PZY1-F1
#
_entry.id   AF-D9PZY1-F1
#
_cell.length_a   1.000
_cell.length_b   1.000
_cell.length_c   1.000
_cell.angle_alpha   90.00
_cell.angle_beta   90.00
_cell.angle_gamma   90.00
#
_symmetry.space_group_name_H-M   'P 1'
#
loop_
_entity.id
_entity.type
_entity.pdbx_description
1 polymer ?
#
loop_
_entity_poly.entity_id
_entity_poly.type
_entity_poly.pdbx_seq_one_letter_code
_entity_poly.pdbx_strand_id
1 'polypeptide(L)'
;MGRLQKKLIAITGRPGIGKTTLAQTIASELVSMGCSLGGFTTPELREGGIRRGFLVKSVDGSRSVLLASVTPAPQGLRVGRYYVDPAAEGKVLSILEDSIKSSDIIIIDEVGPMELSLRSLSQALTKLIMQPPKPLIVTFHYRLRDRFPELFSALTQGILIRLDENNRNEYIRRAPELARWLANEACSDKGRKGAAVHT
;
A
#
# COMPACT_ATOMS: atom_id res chain seq x y z
N MET A 1 21.35 17.22 14.97
CA MET A 1 20.03 16.56 15.10
C MET A 1 19.83 15.67 13.88
N GLY A 2 20.08 14.36 13.98
CA GLY A 2 19.96 13.45 12.85
C GLY A 2 18.52 13.44 12.32
N ARG A 3 18.33 13.67 11.03
CA ARG A 3 17.02 13.59 10.39
C ARG A 3 16.51 12.16 10.58
N LEU A 4 15.47 11.96 11.40
CA LEU A 4 14.77 10.67 11.50
C LEU A 4 14.42 10.24 10.07
N GLN A 5 15.07 9.17 9.60
CA GLN A 5 14.89 8.69 8.24
C GLN A 5 13.46 8.15 8.15
N LYS A 6 12.68 8.71 7.21
CA LYS A 6 11.29 8.30 6.98
C LYS A 6 11.25 6.80 6.66
N LYS A 7 10.64 5.99 7.55
CA LYS A 7 10.46 4.55 7.38
C LYS A 7 9.40 4.25 6.33
N LEU A 8 9.78 4.46 5.07
CA LEU A 8 8.92 4.30 3.91
C LEU A 8 9.66 3.50 2.85
N ILE A 9 9.00 2.44 2.35
CA ILE A 9 9.39 1.78 1.10
C ILE A 9 8.35 2.15 0.04
N ALA A 10 8.78 2.86 -0.99
CA ALA A 10 7.93 3.27 -2.10
C ALA A 10 8.32 2.46 -3.36
N ILE A 11 7.39 1.71 -3.94
CA ILE A 11 7.61 0.81 -5.07
C ILE A 11 6.88 1.34 -6.29
N THR A 12 7.60 1.55 -7.39
CA THR A 12 7.00 1.98 -8.66
C THR A 12 7.55 1.20 -9.83
N GLY A 13 6.87 1.26 -10.97
CA GLY A 13 7.22 0.51 -12.18
C GLY A 13 6.04 0.41 -13.12
N ARG A 14 6.29 -0.13 -14.32
CA ARG A 14 5.23 -0.31 -15.33
C ARG A 14 4.11 -1.23 -14.80
N PRO A 15 2.86 -1.09 -15.27
CA PRO A 15 1.78 -2.03 -14.94
C PRO A 15 2.19 -3.48 -15.22
N GLY A 16 1.83 -4.40 -14.32
CA GLY A 16 2.16 -5.82 -14.46
C GLY A 16 3.61 -6.22 -14.13
N ILE A 17 4.48 -5.29 -13.72
CA ILE A 17 5.90 -5.62 -13.46
C ILE A 17 6.13 -6.45 -12.18
N GLY A 18 5.14 -6.53 -11.29
CA GLY A 18 5.24 -7.25 -10.01
C GLY A 18 5.35 -6.37 -8.76
N LYS A 19 4.89 -5.11 -8.81
CA LYS A 19 4.88 -4.20 -7.64
C LYS A 19 4.15 -4.81 -6.43
N THR A 20 2.91 -5.25 -6.66
CA THR A 20 2.07 -5.95 -5.67
C THR A 20 2.79 -7.18 -5.13
N THR A 21 3.39 -7.99 -6.00
CA THR A 21 4.13 -9.19 -5.59
C THR A 21 5.28 -8.85 -4.64
N LEU A 22 6.08 -7.82 -4.95
CA LEU A 22 7.16 -7.38 -4.06
C LEU A 22 6.60 -6.85 -2.73
N ALA A 23 5.58 -6.00 -2.77
CA ALA A 23 4.97 -5.44 -1.57
C ALA A 23 4.40 -6.54 -0.65
N GLN A 24 3.74 -7.55 -1.23
CA GLN A 24 3.22 -8.71 -0.52
C GLN A 24 4.33 -9.62 0.03
N THR A 25 5.44 -9.76 -0.70
CA THR A 25 6.59 -10.54 -0.22
C THR A 25 7.21 -9.86 1.01
N ILE A 26 7.42 -8.54 0.97
CA ILE A 26 7.91 -7.77 2.13
C ILE A 26 6.91 -7.87 3.29
N ALA A 27 5.61 -7.75 3.02
CA ALA A 27 4.56 -7.92 4.01
C ALA A 27 4.60 -9.30 4.68
N SER A 28 4.77 -10.38 3.92
CA SER A 28 4.88 -11.74 4.46
C SER A 28 6.09 -11.89 5.40
N GLU A 29 7.23 -11.31 5.03
CA GLU A 29 8.43 -11.29 5.89
C GLU A 29 8.22 -10.47 7.17
N LEU A 30 7.46 -9.38 7.12
CA LEU A 30 7.11 -8.61 8.32
C LEU A 30 6.19 -9.39 9.26
N VAL A 31 5.22 -10.12 8.71
CA VAL A 31 4.33 -10.98 9.51
C VAL A 31 5.13 -12.12 10.16
N SER A 32 6.09 -12.73 9.44
CA SER A 32 6.95 -13.78 10.01
C SER A 32 7.85 -13.26 11.14
N MET A 33 8.15 -11.96 11.15
CA MET A 33 8.84 -11.25 12.23
C MET A 33 7.92 -10.82 13.38
N GLY A 34 6.61 -11.11 13.32
CA GLY A 34 5.63 -10.80 14.37
C GLY A 34 4.99 -9.41 14.28
N CYS A 35 5.18 -8.68 13.19
CA CYS A 35 4.53 -7.40 12.96
C CYS A 35 3.06 -7.59 12.57
N SER A 36 2.16 -6.74 13.11
CA SER A 36 0.80 -6.62 12.59
C SER A 36 0.76 -5.67 11.39
N LEU A 37 0.02 -6.06 10.34
CA LEU A 37 -0.12 -5.28 9.11
C LEU A 37 -1.54 -4.73 8.97
N GLY A 38 -1.64 -3.50 8.50
CA GLY A 38 -2.89 -2.85 8.14
C GLY A 38 -2.76 -2.13 6.81
N GLY A 39 -3.87 -1.58 6.35
CA GLY A 39 -4.00 -0.84 5.10
C GLY A 39 -4.82 -1.64 4.11
N PHE A 40 -4.52 -1.49 2.82
CA PHE A 40 -5.28 -2.13 1.77
C PHE A 40 -4.48 -2.43 0.52
N THR A 41 -5.02 -3.36 -0.26
CA THR A 41 -4.60 -3.70 -1.63
C THR A 41 -5.70 -3.35 -2.63
N THR A 42 -5.35 -3.15 -3.89
CA THR A 42 -6.25 -2.74 -4.98
C THR A 42 -6.26 -3.80 -6.09
N PRO A 43 -6.76 -5.03 -5.83
CA PRO A 43 -6.74 -6.09 -6.84
C PRO A 43 -7.70 -5.80 -8.00
N GLU A 44 -7.33 -6.30 -9.18
CA GLU A 44 -8.18 -6.23 -10.36
C GLU A 44 -9.43 -7.10 -10.19
N LEU A 45 -10.61 -6.54 -10.47
CA LEU A 45 -11.84 -7.30 -10.67
C LEU A 45 -11.84 -7.83 -12.11
N ARG A 46 -11.76 -9.15 -12.27
CA ARG A 46 -11.77 -9.83 -13.55
C ARG A 46 -12.96 -10.77 -13.68
N GLU A 47 -13.62 -10.72 -14.84
CA GLU A 47 -14.70 -11.64 -15.22
C GLU A 47 -14.39 -12.18 -16.62
N GLY A 48 -14.38 -13.50 -16.79
CA GLY A 48 -14.01 -14.13 -18.06
C GLY A 48 -12.61 -13.73 -18.56
N GLY A 49 -11.65 -13.50 -17.64
CA GLY A 49 -10.30 -13.02 -17.98
C GLY A 49 -10.19 -11.53 -18.30
N ILE A 50 -11.31 -10.82 -18.43
CA ILE A 50 -11.37 -9.39 -18.77
C ILE A 50 -11.40 -8.56 -17.50
N ARG A 51 -10.53 -7.54 -17.40
CA ARG A 51 -10.53 -6.59 -16.27
C ARG A 51 -11.74 -5.66 -16.33
N ARG A 52 -12.71 -5.92 -15.47
CA ARG A 52 -13.98 -5.18 -15.29
C ARG A 52 -13.88 -4.04 -14.29
N GLY A 53 -12.91 -4.05 -13.38
CA GLY A 53 -12.79 -3.01 -12.38
C GLY A 53 -11.62 -3.21 -11.43
N PHE A 54 -11.69 -2.51 -10.31
CA PHE A 54 -10.72 -2.53 -9.23
C PHE A 54 -11.47 -2.55 -7.90
N LEU A 55 -11.05 -3.43 -7.02
CA LEU A 55 -11.52 -3.47 -5.65
C LEU A 55 -10.49 -2.78 -4.76
N VAL A 56 -10.90 -2.35 -3.58
CA VAL A 56 -10.03 -2.11 -2.43
C VAL A 56 -10.33 -3.20 -1.41
N LYS A 57 -9.30 -3.96 -1.00
CA LYS A 57 -9.41 -5.01 0.02
C LYS A 57 -8.51 -4.67 1.19
N SER A 58 -9.05 -4.68 2.40
CA SER A 58 -8.24 -4.56 3.60
C SER A 58 -7.24 -5.72 3.71
N VAL A 59 -6.08 -5.47 4.31
CA VAL A 59 -5.00 -6.47 4.43
C VAL A 59 -5.42 -7.71 5.22
N ASP A 60 -6.28 -7.53 6.23
CA ASP A 60 -6.89 -8.60 7.02
C ASP A 60 -7.97 -9.39 6.25
N GLY A 61 -8.33 -8.97 5.04
CA GLY A 61 -9.37 -9.59 4.21
C GLY A 61 -10.81 -9.34 4.68
N SER A 62 -11.03 -8.61 5.78
CA SER A 62 -12.35 -8.43 6.39
C SER A 62 -13.28 -7.53 5.57
N ARG A 63 -12.72 -6.63 4.75
CA ARG A 63 -13.46 -5.64 3.97
C ARG A 63 -13.04 -5.66 2.51
N SER A 64 -14.02 -5.56 1.62
CA SER A 64 -13.84 -5.46 0.18
C SER A 64 -14.81 -4.41 -0.37
N VAL A 65 -14.28 -3.43 -1.11
CA VAL A 65 -15.03 -2.27 -1.63
C VAL A 65 -14.80 -2.19 -3.14
N LEU A 66 -15.85 -1.99 -3.93
CA LEU A 66 -15.69 -1.68 -5.36
C LEU A 66 -15.21 -0.24 -5.50
N LEU A 67 -13.96 -0.03 -5.94
CA LEU A 67 -13.40 1.30 -6.15
C LEU A 67 -13.80 1.85 -7.51
N ALA A 68 -13.67 1.04 -8.56
CA ALA A 68 -13.96 1.46 -9.91
C ALA A 68 -14.42 0.28 -10.78
N SER A 69 -15.27 0.54 -11.76
CA SER A 69 -15.70 -0.46 -12.74
C SER A 69 -15.86 0.12 -14.14
N VAL A 70 -16.06 -0.74 -15.14
CA VAL A 70 -16.41 -0.31 -16.51
C VAL A 70 -17.85 0.19 -16.62
N THR A 71 -18.69 -0.11 -15.62
CA THR A 71 -20.06 0.37 -15.54
C THR A 71 -20.09 1.74 -14.89
N PRO A 72 -20.77 2.74 -15.47
CA PRO A 72 -20.92 4.05 -14.85
C PRO A 72 -21.56 3.96 -13.46
N ALA A 73 -20.93 4.61 -12.48
CA ALA A 73 -21.53 4.87 -11.18
C ALA A 73 -22.21 6.26 -11.18
N PRO A 74 -23.26 6.49 -10.36
CA PRO A 74 -23.79 7.83 -10.15
C PRO A 74 -22.69 8.80 -9.71
N GLN A 75 -22.53 9.92 -10.44
CA GLN A 75 -21.45 10.90 -10.20
C GLN A 75 -20.02 10.31 -10.31
N GLY A 76 -19.87 9.16 -10.98
CA GLY A 76 -18.60 8.47 -11.11
C GLY A 76 -17.55 9.27 -11.87
N LEU A 77 -16.34 9.36 -11.31
CA LEU A 77 -15.22 10.06 -11.93
C LEU A 77 -14.56 9.14 -12.95
N ARG A 78 -14.38 9.61 -14.18
CA ARG A 78 -13.82 8.79 -15.26
C ARG A 78 -12.28 8.81 -15.22
N VAL A 79 -11.68 7.63 -15.06
CA VAL A 79 -10.24 7.40 -15.16
C VAL A 79 -9.99 6.35 -16.26
N GLY A 80 -9.61 6.83 -17.45
CA GLY A 80 -9.49 5.98 -18.64
C GLY A 80 -10.85 5.41 -19.05
N ARG A 81 -10.98 4.07 -19.04
CA ARG A 81 -12.24 3.37 -19.32
C ARG A 81 -13.08 3.03 -18.08
N TYR A 82 -12.60 3.41 -16.89
CA TYR A 82 -13.22 3.05 -15.62
C TYR A 82 -13.90 4.27 -15.00
N TYR A 83 -14.99 4.01 -14.28
CA TYR A 83 -15.71 4.97 -13.46
C TYR A 83 -15.41 4.64 -12.00
N VAL A 84 -14.76 5.57 -11.31
CA VAL A 84 -14.50 5.49 -9.86
C VAL A 84 -15.79 5.83 -9.13
N ASP A 85 -16.20 4.98 -8.20
CA ASP A 85 -17.44 5.12 -7.44
C ASP A 85 -17.23 6.02 -6.20
N PRO A 86 -17.86 7.21 -6.13
CA PRO A 86 -17.75 8.09 -4.97
C PRO A 86 -18.24 7.43 -3.67
N ALA A 87 -19.17 6.47 -3.74
CA ALA A 87 -19.65 5.74 -2.57
C ALA A 87 -18.58 4.84 -1.93
N ALA A 88 -17.46 4.60 -2.62
CA ALA A 88 -16.32 3.89 -2.07
C ALA A 88 -15.55 4.72 -1.04
N GLU A 89 -15.55 6.06 -1.15
CA GLU A 89 -14.63 6.95 -0.43
C GLU A 89 -14.67 6.73 1.08
N GLY A 90 -15.86 6.81 1.69
CA GLY A 90 -16.03 6.65 3.14
C GLY A 90 -15.61 5.26 3.64
N LYS A 91 -15.85 4.21 2.84
CA LYS A 91 -15.49 2.83 3.21
C LYS A 91 -13.97 2.62 3.15
N VAL A 92 -13.31 3.15 2.14
CA VAL A 92 -11.85 3.07 2.01
C VAL A 92 -11.16 3.91 3.09
N LEU A 93 -11.69 5.08 3.41
CA LEU A 93 -11.21 5.90 4.53
C LEU A 93 -11.30 5.15 5.87
N SER A 94 -12.43 4.50 6.16
CA SER A 94 -12.58 3.68 7.37
C SER A 94 -11.53 2.55 7.42
N ILE A 95 -11.27 1.87 6.30
CA ILE A 95 -10.20 0.85 6.24
C ILE A 95 -8.85 1.46 6.62
N LEU A 96 -8.51 2.60 6.04
CA LEU A 96 -7.24 3.27 6.27
C LEU A 96 -7.09 3.75 7.72
N GLU A 97 -8.12 4.41 8.26
CA GLU A 97 -8.11 4.94 9.62
C GLU A 97 -7.98 3.85 10.69
N ASP A 98 -8.73 2.75 10.55
CA ASP A 98 -8.65 1.63 11.47
C ASP A 98 -7.26 0.99 11.44
N SER A 99 -6.70 0.83 10.23
CA SER A 99 -5.36 0.29 10.04
C SER A 99 -4.29 1.15 10.71
N ILE A 100 -4.37 2.47 10.55
CA ILE A 100 -3.46 3.42 11.21
C ILE A 100 -3.54 3.27 12.73
N LYS A 101 -4.70 2.95 13.31
CA LYS A 101 -4.85 2.77 14.76
C LYS A 101 -4.30 1.42 15.24
N SER A 102 -4.63 0.32 14.55
CA SER A 102 -4.48 -1.03 15.09
C SER A 102 -3.25 -1.81 14.64
N SER A 103 -2.52 -1.36 13.61
CA SER A 103 -1.42 -2.13 13.01
C SER A 103 -0.05 -1.49 13.22
N ASP A 104 1.02 -2.28 13.27
CA ASP A 104 2.38 -1.77 13.45
C ASP A 104 2.90 -1.12 12.15
N ILE A 105 2.53 -1.68 11.00
CA ILE A 105 2.97 -1.23 9.67
C ILE A 105 1.76 -1.09 8.75
N ILE A 106 1.76 -0.03 7.93
CA ILE A 106 0.72 0.24 6.95
C ILE A 106 1.21 -0.13 5.55
N ILE A 107 0.39 -0.82 4.77
CA ILE A 107 0.63 -1.10 3.35
C ILE A 107 -0.50 -0.52 2.50
N ILE A 108 -0.13 0.23 1.46
CA ILE A 108 -1.04 0.80 0.47
C ILE A 108 -0.57 0.35 -0.92
N ASP A 109 -1.31 -0.56 -1.52
CA ASP A 109 -1.02 -1.09 -2.86
C ASP A 109 -2.29 -0.95 -3.71
N GLU A 110 -2.56 0.09 -4.48
CA GLU A 110 -1.65 1.08 -5.09
C GLU A 110 -2.16 2.51 -4.86
N VAL A 111 -1.25 3.48 -4.84
CA VAL A 111 -1.57 4.92 -4.93
C VAL A 111 -1.51 5.34 -6.40
N GLY A 112 -2.69 5.53 -6.99
CA GLY A 112 -2.80 5.88 -8.40
C GLY A 112 -3.90 6.89 -8.70
N PRO A 113 -4.15 7.15 -10.00
CA PRO A 113 -5.16 8.11 -10.43
C PRO A 113 -6.58 7.80 -9.94
N MET A 114 -6.89 6.53 -9.62
CA MET A 114 -8.24 6.15 -9.15
C MET A 114 -8.44 6.55 -7.69
N GLU A 115 -7.55 6.13 -6.80
CA GLU A 115 -7.59 6.46 -5.38
C GLU A 115 -7.49 7.97 -5.15
N LEU A 116 -6.65 8.66 -5.94
CA LEU A 116 -6.44 10.10 -5.84
C LEU A 116 -7.54 10.95 -6.49
N SER A 117 -8.49 10.34 -7.21
CA SER A 117 -9.64 11.06 -7.77
C SER A 117 -10.71 11.36 -6.71
N LEU A 118 -10.75 10.58 -5.64
CA LEU A 118 -11.64 10.78 -4.49
C LEU A 118 -10.98 11.79 -3.53
N ARG A 119 -11.63 12.94 -3.31
CA ARG A 119 -11.02 14.11 -2.65
C ARG A 119 -10.53 13.81 -1.23
N SER A 120 -11.40 13.27 -0.40
CA SER A 120 -11.14 12.98 1.01
C SER A 120 -10.11 11.85 1.14
N LEU A 121 -10.21 10.82 0.29
CA LEU A 121 -9.21 9.75 0.23
C LEU A 121 -7.83 10.27 -0.21
N SER A 122 -7.79 11.13 -1.23
CA SER A 122 -6.58 11.77 -1.72
C SER A 122 -5.89 12.60 -0.62
N GLN A 123 -6.66 13.37 0.15
CA GLN A 123 -6.14 14.11 1.31
C GLN A 123 -5.60 13.19 2.40
N ALA A 124 -6.31 12.10 2.73
CA ALA A 124 -5.87 11.14 3.74
C ALA A 124 -4.58 10.42 3.33
N LEU A 125 -4.49 9.93 2.09
CA LEU A 125 -3.29 9.31 1.53
C LEU A 125 -2.12 10.30 1.48
N THR A 126 -2.38 11.55 1.08
CA THR A 126 -1.35 12.60 1.07
C THR A 126 -0.82 12.87 2.47
N LYS A 127 -1.69 13.02 3.46
CA LYS A 127 -1.30 13.23 4.86
C LYS A 127 -0.48 12.05 5.39
N LEU A 128 -0.96 10.82 5.18
CA LEU A 128 -0.26 9.59 5.57
C LEU A 128 1.13 9.52 4.95
N ILE A 129 1.25 9.82 3.65
CA ILE A 129 2.52 9.75 2.95
C ILE A 129 3.44 10.89 3.38
N MET A 130 2.96 12.11 3.56
CA MET A 130 3.82 13.24 3.95
C MET A 130 4.37 13.09 5.37
N GLN A 131 3.54 12.63 6.31
CA GLN A 131 3.87 12.51 7.73
C GLN A 131 3.42 11.13 8.25
N PRO A 132 4.11 10.05 7.85
CA PRO A 132 3.70 8.71 8.24
C PRO A 132 3.87 8.53 9.75
N PRO A 133 2.80 8.23 10.51
CA PRO A 133 2.88 8.00 11.95
C PRO A 133 3.48 6.62 12.28
N LYS A 134 3.57 5.74 11.28
CA LYS A 134 4.03 4.35 11.35
C LYS A 134 4.80 4.00 10.08
N PRO A 135 5.67 2.97 10.08
CA PRO A 135 6.33 2.53 8.86
C PRO A 135 5.32 2.19 7.75
N LEU A 136 5.71 2.48 6.51
CA LEU A 136 4.80 2.49 5.37
C LEU A 136 5.41 1.74 4.18
N ILE A 137 4.63 0.87 3.56
CA ILE A 137 4.90 0.29 2.24
C ILE A 137 3.87 0.87 1.27
N VAL A 138 4.31 1.54 0.22
CA VAL A 138 3.41 2.10 -0.80
C VAL A 138 3.84 1.60 -2.17
N THR A 139 2.93 1.01 -2.93
CA THR A 139 3.11 0.93 -4.37
C THR A 139 2.43 2.13 -5.01
N PHE A 140 3.01 2.67 -6.08
CA PHE A 140 2.41 3.83 -6.75
C PHE A 140 2.63 3.84 -8.25
N HIS A 141 1.69 4.50 -8.93
CA HIS A 141 1.64 4.54 -10.39
C HIS A 141 2.87 5.27 -10.96
N TYR A 142 3.52 4.70 -11.98
CA TYR A 142 4.77 5.24 -12.54
C TYR A 142 4.71 6.68 -13.07
N ARG A 143 3.50 7.14 -13.44
CA ARG A 143 3.22 8.54 -13.85
C ARG A 143 2.77 9.45 -12.71
N LEU A 144 2.89 9.04 -11.44
CA LEU A 144 2.44 9.84 -10.31
C LEU A 144 3.12 11.21 -10.29
N ARG A 145 4.42 11.26 -10.62
CA ARG A 145 5.21 12.50 -10.69
C ARG A 145 4.55 13.59 -11.55
N ASP A 146 3.94 13.20 -12.67
CA ASP A 146 3.40 14.14 -13.66
C ASP A 146 2.16 14.86 -13.15
N ARG A 147 1.39 14.22 -12.25
CA ARG A 147 0.12 14.75 -11.73
C ARG A 147 0.19 15.20 -10.28
N PHE A 148 1.07 14.58 -9.49
CA PHE A 148 1.20 14.79 -8.05
C PHE A 148 2.69 14.89 -7.66
N PRO A 149 3.41 15.94 -8.09
CA PRO A 149 4.85 16.07 -7.88
C PRO A 149 5.25 16.16 -6.40
N GLU A 150 4.42 16.80 -5.57
CA GLU A 150 4.63 16.88 -4.11
C GLU A 150 4.53 15.51 -3.45
N LEU A 151 3.52 14.72 -3.84
CA LEU A 151 3.33 13.36 -3.34
C LEU A 151 4.48 12.45 -3.78
N PHE A 152 4.91 12.58 -5.03
CA PHE A 152 6.11 11.90 -5.53
C PHE A 152 7.35 12.27 -4.71
N SER A 153 7.59 13.57 -4.47
CA SER A 153 8.70 14.05 -3.64
C SER A 153 8.67 13.40 -2.26
N ALA A 154 7.52 13.39 -1.59
CA ALA A 154 7.34 12.75 -0.30
C ALA A 154 7.64 11.24 -0.35
N LEU A 155 7.21 10.53 -1.39
CA LEU A 155 7.49 9.10 -1.56
C LEU A 155 8.99 8.81 -1.73
N THR A 156 9.73 9.73 -2.34
CA THR A 156 11.19 9.57 -2.56
C THR A 156 12.06 9.90 -1.35
N GLN A 157 11.48 10.32 -0.23
CA GLN A 157 12.22 10.58 1.02
C GLN A 157 12.50 9.31 1.84
N GLY A 158 11.98 8.15 1.42
CA GLY A 158 12.32 6.81 1.94
C GLY A 158 13.13 5.99 0.94
N ILE A 159 13.06 4.65 1.04
CA ILE A 159 13.61 3.74 0.03
C ILE A 159 12.69 3.76 -1.20
N LEU A 160 13.17 4.29 -2.32
CA LEU A 160 12.48 4.23 -3.60
C LEU A 160 12.97 3.02 -4.42
N ILE A 161 12.07 2.10 -4.73
CA ILE A 161 12.33 0.95 -5.61
C ILE A 161 11.64 1.19 -6.95
N ARG A 162 12.42 1.26 -8.03
CA ARG A 162 11.93 1.33 -9.40
C ARG A 162 12.07 -0.04 -10.05
N LEU A 163 10.98 -0.79 -10.08
CA LEU A 163 10.96 -2.13 -10.65
C LEU A 163 10.93 -2.10 -12.18
N ASP A 164 11.75 -2.98 -12.75
CA ASP A 164 11.77 -3.37 -14.15
C ASP A 164 12.02 -4.87 -14.30
N GLU A 165 12.13 -5.36 -15.53
CA GLU A 165 12.29 -6.78 -15.83
C GLU A 165 13.65 -7.33 -15.37
N ASN A 166 14.67 -6.47 -15.29
CA ASN A 166 16.03 -6.84 -14.95
C ASN A 166 16.21 -6.98 -13.43
N ASN A 167 15.49 -6.19 -12.64
CA ASN A 167 15.69 -6.12 -11.19
C ASN A 167 14.57 -6.77 -10.34
N ARG A 168 13.39 -7.07 -10.91
CA ARG A 168 12.24 -7.58 -10.11
C ARG A 168 12.57 -8.81 -9.27
N ASN A 169 13.32 -9.76 -9.83
CA ASN A 169 13.68 -11.00 -9.12
C ASN A 169 14.72 -10.76 -8.03
N GLU A 170 15.61 -9.79 -8.22
CA GLU A 170 16.58 -9.39 -7.19
C GLU A 170 15.87 -8.79 -5.99
N TYR A 171 14.94 -7.85 -6.22
CA TYR A 171 14.20 -7.23 -5.12
C TYR A 171 13.33 -8.22 -4.35
N ILE A 172 12.76 -9.23 -5.02
CA ILE A 172 12.08 -10.33 -4.32
C ILE A 172 13.04 -11.06 -3.37
N ARG A 173 14.27 -11.39 -3.82
CA ARG A 173 15.29 -12.00 -2.94
C ARG A 173 15.72 -11.09 -1.79
N ARG A 174 15.64 -9.76 -1.97
CA ARG A 174 15.95 -8.76 -0.95
C ARG A 174 14.78 -8.43 -0.03
N ALA A 175 13.60 -9.02 -0.23
CA ALA A 175 12.43 -8.75 0.62
C ALA A 175 12.70 -8.95 2.13
N PRO A 176 13.45 -9.98 2.59
CA PRO A 176 13.78 -10.12 4.01
C PRO A 176 14.64 -8.97 4.57
N GLU A 177 15.57 -8.43 3.77
CA GLU A 177 16.40 -7.27 4.14
C GLU A 177 15.53 -6.01 4.29
N LEU A 178 14.65 -5.77 3.31
CA LEU A 178 13.72 -4.65 3.30
C LEU A 178 12.74 -4.71 4.48
N ALA A 179 12.23 -5.91 4.79
CA ALA A 179 11.37 -6.15 5.93
C ALA A 179 12.09 -5.85 7.26
N ARG A 180 13.31 -6.34 7.46
CA ARG A 180 14.12 -6.01 8.67
C ARG A 180 14.36 -4.51 8.80
N TRP A 181 14.65 -3.81 7.70
CA TRP A 181 14.83 -2.37 7.72
C TRP A 181 13.58 -1.62 8.19
N LEU A 182 12.38 -2.08 7.78
CA LEU A 182 11.10 -1.55 8.24
C LEU A 182 10.75 -1.94 9.69
N ALA A 183 11.02 -3.19 10.07
CA ALA A 183 10.64 -3.74 11.38
C ALA A 183 11.46 -3.18 12.54
N ASN A 184 12.72 -2.82 12.30
CA ASN A 184 13.58 -2.19 13.31
C ASN A 184 12.90 -0.90 13.84
N GLU A 185 12.56 -0.93 15.14
CA GLU A 185 11.81 0.08 15.93
C GLU A 185 10.27 -0.02 15.92
N ALA A 186 9.67 -0.82 15.04
CA ALA A 186 8.21 -0.90 14.90
C ALA A 186 7.58 -2.15 15.53
N CYS A 187 8.30 -3.27 15.55
CA CYS A 187 7.76 -4.58 15.93
C CYS A 187 8.32 -5.13 17.25
N SER A 188 8.92 -4.29 18.10
CA SER A 188 9.57 -4.74 19.32
C SER A 188 8.57 -5.09 20.44
N ASP A 189 8.80 -6.28 21.04
CA ASP A 189 8.31 -6.79 22.34
C ASP A 189 7.04 -7.65 22.49
N LYS A 190 6.48 -8.24 21.43
CA LYS A 190 5.45 -9.31 21.59
C LYS A 190 5.99 -10.75 21.52
N GLY A 191 7.26 -10.96 21.17
CA GLY A 191 7.85 -12.29 20.92
C GLY A 191 8.75 -12.90 22.01
N ARG A 192 9.00 -12.23 23.14
CA ARG A 192 9.92 -12.74 24.19
C ARG A 192 9.27 -13.28 25.47
N LYS A 193 7.94 -13.32 25.55
CA LYS A 193 7.22 -13.97 26.66
C LYS A 193 6.33 -15.10 26.11
N GLY A 194 6.85 -16.32 26.12
CA GLY A 194 6.05 -17.49 25.71
C GLY A 194 6.83 -18.76 25.37
N ALA A 195 8.04 -18.94 25.87
CA ALA A 195 8.71 -20.25 25.88
C ALA A 195 9.33 -20.49 27.26
N ALA A 196 8.50 -20.42 28.29
CA ALA A 196 8.79 -21.14 29.53
C ALA A 196 8.29 -22.56 29.31
N VAL A 197 9.19 -23.43 28.86
CA VAL A 197 9.01 -24.87 28.95
C VAL A 197 9.02 -25.19 30.44
N HIS A 198 7.83 -25.34 31.02
CA HIS A 198 7.70 -26.04 32.29
C HIS A 198 7.73 -27.54 31.96
N THR A 199 8.86 -28.16 32.24
CA THR A 199 8.94 -29.58 32.62
C THR A 199 9.22 -29.62 34.10
#